data_AF-A0AAV5WAS0-F1
#
_entry.id   AF-A0AAV5WAS0-F1
#
_cell.length_a   1.000
_cell.length_b   1.000
_cell.length_c   1.000
_cell.angle_alpha   90.00
_cell.angle_beta   90.00
_cell.angle_gamma   90.00
#
_symmetry.space_group_name_H-M   'P 1'
#
loop_
_entity.id
_entity.type
_entity.pdbx_description
1 polymer ?
#
loop_
_entity_poly.entity_id
_entity_poly.type
_entity_poly.pdbx_seq_one_letter_code
_entity_poly.pdbx_strand_id
1 'polypeptide(L)'
;RNKLTTHCGGPMISFDKLLNSKEGFINDDKIIVEARIKIKSVSGLQSKAGMIDFSSPSPGSDNVILIVEGKRVHVGKQILALHSPHFNTMFYENDELKDKEEIELKDVKFEEFIDLLKVFHPSHQPITIDSVVYILRLAKRFQMTYVIDQALSYLIETDKLTDAKKLRIAKQYGMKTLERYITNEHTRRSYSQGKLFTRVRPVLDFTSPPPGNDAAILIVEGKKVHVGTQFLAIHSPYFNTMFYGDFAEKNKEEIELNDVRYEEFIELLNILYPSDKKITVDSVRYILPLAQYYNFQWVTDKAVSYLKSTKDASKATKLVMANKYGLKELELEVMLMLNGREIKDLKKSGNFKEGTV
;
A
#
# COMPACT_ATOMS: atom_id res chain seq x y z
N ARG A 1 35.17 -34.08 -1.71
CA ARG A 1 35.78 -32.73 -1.68
C ARG A 1 35.96 -32.08 -3.07
N ASN A 2 35.69 -32.77 -4.20
CA ASN A 2 35.90 -32.23 -5.56
C ASN A 2 34.60 -32.16 -6.40
N LYS A 3 33.51 -31.63 -5.86
CA LYS A 3 32.27 -31.42 -6.62
C LYS A 3 31.70 -30.03 -6.32
N LEU A 4 31.14 -29.38 -7.33
CA LEU A 4 30.26 -28.23 -7.12
C LEU A 4 28.90 -28.74 -6.60
N THR A 5 28.49 -28.23 -5.44
CA THR A 5 27.23 -28.58 -4.79
C THR A 5 26.42 -27.31 -4.53
N THR A 6 25.09 -27.43 -4.58
CA THR A 6 24.19 -26.34 -4.22
C THR A 6 23.54 -26.64 -2.86
N HIS A 7 23.15 -25.61 -2.11
CA HIS A 7 22.48 -25.78 -0.82
C HIS A 7 21.11 -26.50 -0.92
N CYS A 8 20.47 -26.47 -2.09
CA CYS A 8 19.11 -26.98 -2.30
C CYS A 8 19.00 -28.05 -3.41
N GLY A 9 20.13 -28.60 -3.87
CA GLY A 9 20.18 -29.54 -4.98
C GLY A 9 21.44 -30.39 -4.92
N GLY A 10 21.30 -31.65 -5.36
CA GLY A 10 22.36 -32.65 -5.37
C GLY A 10 23.62 -32.23 -6.14
N PRO A 11 24.66 -33.08 -6.15
CA PRO A 11 25.93 -32.74 -6.79
C PRO A 11 25.74 -32.43 -8.28
N MET A 12 26.19 -31.24 -8.70
CA MET A 12 25.91 -30.68 -10.02
C MET A 12 26.87 -31.21 -11.09
N ILE A 13 28.17 -31.04 -10.88
CA ILE A 13 29.24 -31.54 -11.77
C ILE A 13 30.54 -31.70 -10.98
N SER A 14 31.41 -32.63 -11.39
CA SER A 14 32.77 -32.75 -10.83
C SER A 14 33.70 -31.71 -11.44
N PHE A 15 34.69 -31.26 -10.67
CA PHE A 15 35.71 -30.32 -11.16
C PHE A 15 36.50 -30.90 -12.35
N ASP A 16 36.80 -32.19 -12.34
CA ASP A 16 37.54 -32.84 -13.42
C ASP A 16 36.80 -32.77 -14.76
N LYS A 17 35.45 -32.82 -14.71
CA LYS A 17 34.62 -32.69 -15.91
C LYS A 17 34.42 -31.24 -16.33
N LEU A 18 34.31 -30.33 -15.35
CA LEU A 18 34.18 -28.89 -15.60
C LEU A 18 35.43 -28.28 -16.24
N LEU A 19 36.61 -28.72 -15.80
CA LEU A 19 37.91 -28.25 -16.27
C LEU A 19 38.39 -28.97 -17.54
N ASN A 20 37.64 -29.95 -18.05
CA ASN A 20 38.00 -30.68 -19.26
C ASN A 20 37.73 -29.84 -20.50
N SER A 21 38.79 -29.44 -21.20
CA SER A 21 38.73 -28.61 -22.40
C SER A 21 37.93 -29.23 -23.56
N LYS A 22 37.74 -30.56 -23.57
CA LYS A 22 36.91 -31.25 -24.57
C LYS A 22 35.40 -31.10 -24.34
N GLU A 23 34.98 -30.78 -23.12
CA GLU A 23 33.57 -30.63 -22.77
C GLU A 23 33.04 -29.21 -23.03
N GLY A 24 33.93 -28.22 -23.21
CA GLY A 24 33.57 -26.88 -23.66
C GLY A 24 32.84 -26.00 -22.64
N PHE A 25 32.87 -26.34 -21.35
CA PHE A 25 32.18 -25.59 -20.29
C PHE A 25 32.85 -24.26 -19.90
N ILE A 26 34.12 -24.08 -20.26
CA ILE A 26 34.91 -22.87 -19.96
C ILE A 26 35.18 -22.15 -21.27
N ASN A 27 34.80 -20.87 -21.34
CA ASN A 27 35.12 -19.97 -22.44
C ASN A 27 35.68 -18.68 -21.86
N ASP A 28 36.86 -18.24 -22.30
CA ASP A 28 37.59 -17.07 -21.79
C ASP A 28 37.67 -17.01 -20.24
N ASP A 29 38.09 -18.12 -19.61
CA ASP A 29 38.17 -18.28 -18.15
C ASP A 29 36.84 -18.04 -17.39
N LYS A 30 35.71 -18.08 -18.10
CA LYS A 30 34.37 -17.91 -17.53
C LYS A 30 33.53 -19.17 -17.71
N ILE A 31 32.70 -19.42 -16.70
CA ILE A 31 31.67 -20.45 -16.70
C ILE A 31 30.33 -19.75 -16.56
N ILE A 32 29.36 -20.11 -17.39
CA ILE A 32 27.98 -19.64 -17.28
C ILE A 32 27.15 -20.73 -16.62
N VAL A 33 26.52 -20.40 -15.50
CA VAL A 33 25.62 -21.29 -14.78
C VAL A 33 24.19 -20.76 -14.93
N GLU A 34 23.33 -21.53 -15.60
CA GLU A 34 21.91 -21.22 -15.74
C GLU A 34 21.10 -22.01 -14.69
N ALA A 35 20.33 -21.32 -13.86
CA ALA A 35 19.39 -21.93 -12.92
C ALA A 35 17.95 -21.69 -13.38
N ARG A 36 17.21 -22.76 -13.68
CA ARG A 36 15.78 -22.69 -14.01
C ARG A 36 14.94 -23.04 -12.79
N ILE A 37 14.30 -22.03 -12.22
CA ILE A 37 13.43 -22.19 -11.05
C ILE A 37 11.99 -22.29 -11.52
N LYS A 38 11.33 -23.42 -11.21
CA LYS A 38 9.89 -23.60 -11.42
C LYS A 38 9.19 -23.64 -10.08
N ILE A 39 8.40 -22.61 -9.81
CA ILE A 39 7.55 -22.53 -8.61
C ILE A 39 6.40 -23.52 -8.80
N LYS A 40 6.32 -24.55 -7.93
CA LYS A 40 5.27 -25.59 -8.00
C LYS A 40 3.96 -25.14 -7.38
N SER A 41 4.04 -24.39 -6.29
CA SER A 41 2.93 -23.76 -5.62
C SER A 41 3.46 -22.62 -4.77
N VAL A 42 2.63 -21.62 -4.55
CA VAL A 42 2.87 -20.56 -3.59
C VAL A 42 1.79 -20.70 -2.53
N SER A 43 2.19 -20.95 -1.28
CA SER A 43 1.29 -20.96 -0.13
C SER A 43 1.81 -19.93 0.88
N GLY A 44 0.89 -19.19 1.51
CA GLY A 44 1.25 -18.16 2.50
C GLY A 44 1.58 -16.77 1.93
N LEU A 45 1.66 -16.60 0.61
CA LEU A 45 1.42 -15.28 0.03
C LEU A 45 -0.09 -15.11 -0.05
N GLN A 46 -0.66 -14.25 0.81
CA GLN A 46 -1.95 -13.67 0.47
C GLN A 46 -1.80 -13.11 -0.95
N SER A 47 -2.72 -13.51 -1.85
CA SER A 47 -2.80 -12.92 -3.19
C SER A 47 -2.59 -11.42 -3.04
N LYS A 48 -1.62 -10.83 -3.75
CA LYS A 48 -1.42 -9.37 -3.75
C LYS A 48 -2.79 -8.72 -3.67
N ALA A 49 -3.08 -8.01 -2.57
CA ALA A 49 -4.27 -7.19 -2.48
C ALA A 49 -4.24 -6.26 -3.70
N GLY A 50 -4.98 -6.58 -4.77
CA GLY A 50 -4.59 -6.03 -6.06
C GLY A 50 -5.42 -6.40 -7.29
N MET A 51 -6.20 -7.47 -7.26
CA MET A 51 -7.22 -7.71 -8.30
C MET A 51 -8.60 -7.70 -7.65
N ILE A 52 -9.06 -6.49 -7.33
CA ILE A 52 -10.45 -6.27 -6.98
C ILE A 52 -11.23 -6.34 -8.29
N ASP A 53 -12.14 -7.30 -8.37
CA ASP A 53 -13.06 -7.43 -9.48
C ASP A 53 -14.31 -6.60 -9.18
N PHE A 54 -14.39 -5.40 -9.76
CA PHE A 54 -15.56 -4.54 -9.61
C PHE A 54 -16.78 -5.00 -10.43
N SER A 55 -16.65 -6.05 -11.25
CA SER A 55 -17.79 -6.61 -12.00
C SER A 55 -18.68 -7.51 -11.15
N SER A 56 -18.20 -7.93 -9.98
CA SER A 56 -18.90 -8.79 -9.04
C SER A 56 -19.00 -8.11 -7.67
N PRO A 57 -20.09 -8.30 -6.91
CA PRO A 57 -20.20 -7.74 -5.57
C PRO A 57 -19.20 -8.38 -4.62
N SER A 58 -18.50 -7.55 -3.86
CA SER A 58 -17.69 -7.95 -2.72
C SER A 58 -18.58 -8.00 -1.46
N PRO A 59 -18.77 -9.17 -0.83
CA PRO A 59 -19.66 -9.32 0.32
C PRO A 59 -19.27 -8.38 1.47
N GLY A 60 -20.24 -7.61 1.96
CA GLY A 60 -20.05 -6.68 3.08
C GLY A 60 -19.46 -5.32 2.70
N SER A 61 -18.75 -5.18 1.58
CA SER A 61 -18.16 -3.89 1.16
C SER A 61 -18.96 -3.16 0.10
N ASP A 62 -19.69 -3.87 -0.77
CA ASP A 62 -20.38 -3.25 -1.92
C ASP A 62 -21.88 -3.14 -1.67
N ASN A 63 -22.38 -1.90 -1.66
CA ASN A 63 -23.79 -1.57 -1.38
C ASN A 63 -24.39 -0.59 -2.41
N VAL A 64 -23.70 -0.34 -3.51
CA VAL A 64 -24.20 0.41 -4.66
C VAL A 64 -23.59 -0.11 -5.96
N ILE A 65 -24.36 -0.04 -7.05
CA ILE A 65 -23.90 -0.34 -8.39
C ILE A 65 -23.86 0.95 -9.19
N LEU A 66 -22.69 1.29 -9.69
CA LEU A 66 -22.51 2.39 -10.63
C LEU A 66 -22.57 1.84 -12.06
N ILE A 67 -23.47 2.37 -12.88
CA ILE A 67 -23.60 2.01 -14.29
C ILE A 67 -22.72 2.95 -15.10
N VAL A 68 -21.67 2.41 -15.72
CA VAL A 68 -20.70 3.17 -16.53
C VAL A 68 -20.63 2.54 -17.91
N GLU A 69 -21.00 3.30 -18.96
CA GLU A 69 -21.14 2.77 -20.34
C GLU A 69 -21.99 1.49 -20.42
N GLY A 70 -23.07 1.43 -19.63
CA GLY A 70 -23.97 0.27 -19.55
C GLY A 70 -23.41 -0.94 -18.80
N LYS A 71 -22.17 -0.87 -18.28
CA LYS A 71 -21.56 -1.92 -17.47
C LYS A 71 -21.76 -1.64 -15.99
N ARG A 72 -21.99 -2.69 -15.20
CA ARG A 72 -22.18 -2.64 -13.74
C ARG A 72 -20.82 -2.59 -13.05
N VAL A 73 -20.66 -1.65 -12.12
CA VAL A 73 -19.48 -1.50 -11.25
C VAL A 73 -19.94 -1.53 -9.81
N HIS A 74 -19.61 -2.60 -9.10
CA HIS A 74 -19.97 -2.81 -7.70
C HIS A 74 -18.96 -2.08 -6.79
N VAL A 75 -19.45 -1.21 -5.90
CA VAL A 75 -18.61 -0.43 -4.98
C VAL A 75 -19.32 -0.15 -3.64
N GLY A 76 -18.54 0.21 -2.62
CA GLY A 76 -19.06 0.70 -1.34
C GLY A 76 -19.27 2.21 -1.31
N LYS A 77 -20.47 2.68 -0.95
CA LYS A 77 -20.81 4.10 -0.80
C LYS A 77 -19.83 4.82 0.14
N GLN A 78 -19.47 4.20 1.27
CA GLN A 78 -18.57 4.82 2.25
C GLN A 78 -17.16 5.01 1.72
N ILE A 79 -16.64 4.05 0.95
CA ILE A 79 -15.29 4.12 0.39
C ILE A 79 -15.20 5.31 -0.57
N LEU A 80 -16.17 5.43 -1.48
CA LEU A 80 -16.19 6.55 -2.43
C LEU A 80 -16.41 7.89 -1.72
N ALA A 81 -17.36 7.97 -0.79
CA ALA A 81 -17.67 9.19 -0.04
C ALA A 81 -16.48 9.70 0.78
N LEU A 82 -15.71 8.79 1.40
CA LEU A 82 -14.49 9.13 2.15
C LEU A 82 -13.44 9.82 1.27
N HIS A 83 -13.35 9.42 0.00
CA HIS A 83 -12.37 9.96 -0.94
C HIS A 83 -12.92 11.10 -1.82
N SER A 84 -14.22 11.37 -1.79
CA SER A 84 -14.90 12.26 -2.72
C SER A 84 -16.11 12.95 -2.07
N PRO A 85 -16.02 14.27 -1.82
CA PRO A 85 -17.19 15.05 -1.41
C PRO A 85 -18.33 14.97 -2.43
N HIS A 86 -18.01 14.85 -3.72
CA HIS A 86 -19.02 14.64 -4.77
C HIS A 86 -19.83 13.36 -4.56
N PHE A 87 -19.15 12.23 -4.29
CA PHE A 87 -19.85 10.98 -4.00
C PHE A 87 -20.54 11.01 -2.63
N ASN A 88 -19.99 11.71 -1.64
CA ASN A 88 -20.67 11.93 -0.36
C ASN A 88 -22.04 12.59 -0.57
N THR A 89 -22.07 13.72 -1.28
CA THR A 89 -23.33 14.41 -1.61
C THR A 89 -24.25 13.52 -2.45
N MET A 90 -23.70 12.82 -3.45
CA MET A 90 -24.48 11.91 -4.31
C MET A 90 -25.17 10.79 -3.52
N PHE A 91 -24.50 10.21 -2.53
CA PHE A 91 -25.01 9.03 -1.83
C PHE A 91 -25.79 9.32 -0.55
N TYR A 92 -25.54 10.46 0.11
CA TYR A 92 -26.09 10.73 1.43
C TYR A 92 -26.91 12.02 1.53
N GLU A 93 -26.74 12.96 0.59
CA GLU A 93 -27.42 14.27 0.63
C GLU A 93 -28.44 14.44 -0.50
N ASN A 94 -28.33 13.65 -1.57
CA ASN A 94 -29.24 13.72 -2.71
C ASN A 94 -30.45 12.80 -2.50
N ASP A 95 -31.62 13.39 -2.23
CA ASP A 95 -32.87 12.67 -1.96
C ASP A 95 -33.32 11.75 -3.11
N GLU A 96 -32.95 12.03 -4.36
CA GLU A 96 -33.31 11.21 -5.52
C GLU A 96 -32.40 9.99 -5.71
N LEU A 97 -31.18 10.04 -5.15
CA LEU A 97 -30.12 9.05 -5.40
C LEU A 97 -29.75 8.24 -4.16
N LYS A 98 -29.98 8.77 -2.95
CA LYS A 98 -29.52 8.15 -1.69
C LYS A 98 -30.04 6.73 -1.48
N ASP A 99 -31.28 6.47 -1.90
CA ASP A 99 -31.96 5.18 -1.75
C ASP A 99 -31.86 4.28 -3.00
N LYS A 100 -31.15 4.73 -4.04
CA LYS A 100 -30.96 3.92 -5.26
C LYS A 100 -29.86 2.87 -5.06
N GLU A 101 -30.17 1.67 -5.53
CA GLU A 101 -29.22 0.56 -5.63
C GLU A 101 -28.34 0.68 -6.88
N GLU A 102 -28.88 1.24 -7.97
CA GLU A 102 -28.18 1.45 -9.23
C GLU A 102 -28.19 2.94 -9.64
N ILE A 103 -27.02 3.49 -9.94
CA ILE A 103 -26.83 4.91 -10.31
C ILE A 103 -26.01 5.00 -11.59
N GLU A 104 -26.54 5.67 -12.61
CA GLU A 104 -25.85 5.89 -13.89
C GLU A 104 -24.84 7.04 -13.81
N LEU A 105 -23.59 6.77 -14.20
CA LEU A 105 -22.56 7.78 -14.37
C LEU A 105 -22.36 8.12 -15.85
N LYS A 106 -22.96 9.24 -16.27
CA LYS A 106 -22.88 9.75 -17.65
C LYS A 106 -21.50 10.32 -17.98
N ASP A 107 -21.07 10.28 -19.23
CA ASP A 107 -19.81 10.87 -19.72
C ASP A 107 -18.54 10.35 -19.02
N VAL A 108 -18.55 9.09 -18.58
CA VAL A 108 -17.41 8.40 -17.97
C VAL A 108 -17.12 7.15 -18.77
N LYS A 109 -15.87 6.94 -19.18
CA LYS A 109 -15.47 5.69 -19.81
C LYS A 109 -15.24 4.61 -18.76
N PHE A 110 -15.72 3.40 -19.00
CA PHE A 110 -15.65 2.30 -18.05
C PHE A 110 -14.20 2.02 -17.63
N GLU A 111 -13.29 1.81 -18.59
CA GLU A 111 -11.88 1.45 -18.29
C GLU A 111 -11.16 2.56 -17.49
N GLU A 112 -11.41 3.83 -17.83
CA GLU A 112 -10.82 4.97 -17.11
C GLU A 112 -11.35 5.07 -15.67
N PHE A 113 -12.61 4.70 -15.44
CA PHE A 113 -13.21 4.68 -14.11
C PHE A 113 -12.66 3.54 -13.26
N ILE A 114 -12.50 2.35 -13.84
CA ILE A 114 -11.87 1.23 -13.15
C ILE A 114 -10.43 1.59 -12.73
N ASP A 115 -9.67 2.24 -13.61
CA ASP A 115 -8.33 2.72 -13.28
C ASP A 115 -8.34 3.78 -12.17
N LEU A 116 -9.32 4.69 -12.17
CA LEU A 116 -9.50 5.65 -11.08
C LEU A 116 -9.73 4.93 -9.74
N LEU A 117 -10.65 3.95 -9.71
CA LEU A 117 -10.94 3.17 -8.51
C LEU A 117 -9.67 2.50 -7.99
N LYS A 118 -8.90 1.86 -8.88
CA LYS A 118 -7.67 1.16 -8.53
C LYS A 118 -6.61 2.04 -7.83
N VAL A 119 -6.63 3.37 -8.01
CA VAL A 119 -5.68 4.30 -7.36
C VAL A 119 -5.93 4.46 -5.85
N PHE A 120 -7.20 4.46 -5.42
CA PHE A 120 -7.56 4.76 -4.02
C PHE A 120 -8.26 3.61 -3.30
N HIS A 121 -8.98 2.76 -4.04
CA HIS A 121 -9.47 1.49 -3.56
C HIS A 121 -8.25 0.60 -3.22
N PRO A 122 -8.36 -0.39 -2.30
CA PRO A 122 -7.22 -0.99 -1.57
C PRO A 122 -6.06 -1.54 -2.40
N SER A 123 -6.21 -1.64 -3.72
CA SER A 123 -5.13 -1.95 -4.65
C SER A 123 -4.04 -0.88 -4.75
N HIS A 124 -4.32 0.38 -4.43
CA HIS A 124 -3.37 1.51 -4.48
C HIS A 124 -2.44 1.51 -5.71
N GLN A 125 -3.01 1.20 -6.89
CA GLN A 125 -2.22 1.03 -8.10
C GLN A 125 -1.55 2.35 -8.50
N PRO A 126 -0.27 2.31 -8.89
CA PRO A 126 0.45 3.52 -9.25
C PRO A 126 -0.11 4.13 -10.54
N ILE A 127 -0.19 5.45 -10.55
CA ILE A 127 -0.50 6.21 -11.76
C ILE A 127 0.66 6.09 -12.74
N THR A 128 0.35 5.96 -14.04
CA THR A 128 1.33 5.80 -15.12
C THR A 128 1.27 6.99 -16.08
N ILE A 129 2.21 7.03 -17.04
CA ILE A 129 2.22 8.07 -18.08
C ILE A 129 0.97 8.01 -18.96
N ASP A 130 0.45 6.80 -19.17
CA ASP A 130 -0.72 6.57 -20.00
C ASP A 130 -2.00 6.94 -19.24
N SER A 131 -2.01 6.81 -17.90
CA SER A 131 -3.20 7.01 -17.09
C SER A 131 -3.36 8.39 -16.46
N VAL A 132 -2.25 9.10 -16.21
CA VAL A 132 -2.25 10.34 -15.41
C VAL A 132 -3.23 11.41 -15.89
N VAL A 133 -3.42 11.57 -17.20
CA VAL A 133 -4.25 12.65 -17.75
C VAL A 133 -5.73 12.40 -17.51
N TYR A 134 -6.23 11.19 -17.79
CA TYR A 134 -7.64 10.88 -17.56
C TYR A 134 -7.94 10.65 -16.07
N ILE A 135 -7.01 10.10 -15.30
CA ILE A 135 -7.14 10.00 -13.84
C ILE A 135 -7.29 11.40 -13.24
N LEU A 136 -6.46 12.36 -13.65
CA LEU A 136 -6.56 13.75 -13.17
C LEU A 136 -7.89 14.41 -13.57
N ARG A 137 -8.39 14.14 -14.77
CA ARG A 137 -9.70 14.63 -15.24
C ARG A 137 -10.84 14.08 -14.37
N LEU A 138 -10.88 12.77 -14.14
CA LEU A 138 -11.91 12.14 -13.33
C LEU A 138 -11.80 12.55 -11.85
N ALA A 139 -10.59 12.57 -11.30
CA ALA A 139 -10.35 13.01 -9.94
C ALA A 139 -10.84 14.44 -9.70
N LYS A 140 -10.64 15.36 -10.66
CA LYS A 140 -11.22 16.71 -10.57
C LYS A 140 -12.73 16.73 -10.68
N ARG A 141 -13.29 15.97 -11.63
CA ARG A 141 -14.74 15.85 -11.81
C ARG A 141 -15.43 15.37 -10.52
N PHE A 142 -14.86 14.36 -9.88
CA PHE A 142 -15.37 13.76 -8.65
C PHE A 142 -14.73 14.34 -7.39
N GLN A 143 -14.02 15.47 -7.47
CA GLN A 143 -13.46 16.18 -6.30
C GLN A 143 -12.55 15.32 -5.39
N MET A 144 -11.80 14.38 -5.98
CA MET A 144 -10.96 13.41 -5.27
C MET A 144 -9.56 13.97 -4.99
N THR A 145 -9.41 14.73 -3.91
CA THR A 145 -8.16 15.42 -3.57
C THR A 145 -6.98 14.46 -3.44
N TYR A 146 -7.16 13.30 -2.79
CA TYR A 146 -6.09 12.29 -2.66
C TYR A 146 -5.53 11.86 -4.02
N VAL A 147 -6.40 11.57 -4.98
CA VAL A 147 -6.00 11.12 -6.32
C VAL A 147 -5.31 12.25 -7.09
N ILE A 148 -5.75 13.50 -6.92
CA ILE A 148 -5.07 14.68 -7.50
C ILE A 148 -3.65 14.79 -6.94
N ASP A 149 -3.45 14.56 -5.64
CA ASP A 149 -2.13 14.62 -5.00
C ASP A 149 -1.23 13.46 -5.45
N GLN A 150 -1.78 12.26 -5.66
CA GLN A 150 -1.05 11.14 -6.27
C GLN A 150 -0.61 11.48 -7.71
N ALA A 151 -1.50 12.07 -8.52
CA ALA A 151 -1.18 12.48 -9.88
C ALA A 151 -0.12 13.59 -9.90
N LEU A 152 -0.20 14.55 -8.98
CA LEU A 152 0.81 15.58 -8.80
C LEU A 152 2.18 14.98 -8.46
N SER A 153 2.23 14.05 -7.51
CA SER A 153 3.46 13.38 -7.10
C SER A 153 4.10 12.65 -8.27
N TYR A 154 3.32 11.85 -9.01
CA TYR A 154 3.78 11.18 -10.23
C TYR A 154 4.34 12.17 -11.27
N LEU A 155 3.62 13.26 -11.55
CA LEU A 155 4.06 14.27 -12.53
C LEU A 155 5.34 14.98 -12.11
N ILE A 156 5.55 15.18 -10.81
CA ILE A 156 6.80 15.76 -10.31
C ILE A 156 7.96 14.78 -10.51
N GLU A 157 7.78 13.52 -10.11
CA GLU A 157 8.83 12.49 -10.04
C GLU A 157 9.22 11.91 -11.41
N THR A 158 8.26 11.79 -12.34
CA THR A 158 8.50 11.11 -13.62
C THR A 158 9.45 11.89 -14.52
N ASP A 159 10.48 11.24 -15.04
CA ASP A 159 11.39 11.74 -16.08
C ASP A 159 10.85 11.49 -17.50
N LYS A 160 9.80 10.65 -17.62
CA LYS A 160 9.18 10.28 -18.90
C LYS A 160 8.44 11.42 -19.59
N LEU A 161 8.22 12.56 -18.91
CA LEU A 161 7.56 13.75 -19.46
C LEU A 161 8.50 14.97 -19.40
N THR A 162 8.53 15.73 -20.48
CA THR A 162 9.23 17.02 -20.51
C THR A 162 8.51 18.07 -19.67
N ASP A 163 9.25 19.05 -19.15
CA ASP A 163 8.68 20.18 -18.41
C ASP A 163 7.61 20.92 -19.20
N ALA A 164 7.76 21.06 -20.53
CA ALA A 164 6.76 21.67 -21.38
C ALA A 164 5.43 20.88 -21.38
N LYS A 165 5.48 19.54 -21.44
CA LYS A 165 4.28 18.69 -21.34
C LYS A 165 3.66 18.78 -19.95
N LYS A 166 4.47 18.71 -18.89
CA LYS A 166 4.00 18.85 -17.49
C LYS A 166 3.33 20.21 -17.28
N LEU A 167 3.89 21.29 -17.82
CA LEU A 167 3.34 22.64 -17.72
C LEU A 167 2.01 22.78 -18.49
N ARG A 168 1.88 22.14 -19.65
CA ARG A 168 0.61 22.10 -20.39
C ARG A 168 -0.48 21.40 -19.58
N ILE A 169 -0.17 20.24 -18.99
CA ILE A 169 -1.08 19.52 -18.09
C ILE A 169 -1.43 20.41 -16.90
N ALA A 170 -0.43 21.04 -16.28
CA ALA A 170 -0.63 21.89 -15.12
C ALA A 170 -1.60 23.04 -15.43
N LYS A 171 -1.42 23.74 -16.56
CA LYS A 171 -2.33 24.81 -17.00
C LYS A 171 -3.73 24.30 -17.32
N GLN A 172 -3.84 23.22 -18.08
CA GLN A 172 -5.12 22.61 -18.47
C GLN A 172 -5.98 22.26 -17.25
N TYR A 173 -5.34 21.77 -16.18
CA TYR A 173 -6.00 21.36 -14.96
C TYR A 173 -5.76 22.34 -13.80
N GLY A 174 -5.29 23.56 -14.03
CA GLY A 174 -5.05 24.56 -12.96
C GLY A 174 -4.21 24.08 -11.77
N MET A 175 -3.21 23.24 -12.00
CA MET A 175 -2.32 22.67 -10.97
C MET A 175 -1.21 23.65 -10.59
N LYS A 176 -1.56 24.71 -9.84
CA LYS A 176 -0.63 25.77 -9.42
C LYS A 176 0.66 25.24 -8.76
N THR A 177 0.57 24.15 -8.00
CA THR A 177 1.73 23.52 -7.35
C THR A 177 2.71 22.95 -8.37
N LEU A 178 2.22 22.29 -9.41
CA LEU A 178 3.06 21.75 -10.48
C LEU A 178 3.67 22.88 -11.31
N GLU A 179 2.91 23.94 -11.61
CA GLU A 179 3.42 25.12 -12.31
C GLU A 179 4.58 25.77 -11.54
N ARG A 180 4.42 25.95 -10.22
CA ARG A 180 5.46 26.48 -9.35
C ARG A 180 6.68 25.56 -9.28
N TYR A 181 6.48 24.24 -9.21
CA TYR A 181 7.57 23.28 -9.25
C TYR A 181 8.38 23.36 -10.55
N ILE A 182 7.74 23.59 -11.68
CA ILE A 182 8.43 23.68 -12.98
C ILE A 182 9.15 25.02 -13.13
N THR A 183 8.54 26.12 -12.69
CA THR A 183 9.03 27.49 -12.96
C THR A 183 9.99 28.03 -11.91
N ASN A 184 10.07 27.44 -10.71
CA ASN A 184 10.86 27.96 -9.60
C ASN A 184 11.94 26.95 -9.14
N GLU A 185 13.22 27.31 -9.33
CA GLU A 185 14.35 26.45 -8.98
C GLU A 185 14.47 26.21 -7.45
N HIS A 186 14.21 27.23 -6.62
CA HIS A 186 14.17 27.05 -5.16
C HIS A 186 13.10 26.04 -4.74
N THR A 187 11.97 26.05 -5.44
CA THR A 187 10.90 25.07 -5.22
C THR A 187 11.35 23.66 -5.58
N ARG A 188 12.04 23.48 -6.72
CA ARG A 188 12.63 22.17 -7.10
C ARG A 188 13.63 21.67 -6.06
N ARG A 189 14.53 22.55 -5.60
CA ARG A 189 15.52 22.23 -4.57
C ARG A 189 14.88 21.88 -3.23
N SER A 190 13.80 22.57 -2.85
CA SER A 190 13.06 22.26 -1.61
C SER A 190 12.40 20.88 -1.70
N TYR A 191 11.85 20.54 -2.87
CA TYR A 191 11.26 19.23 -3.13
C TYR A 191 12.31 18.11 -3.08
N SER A 192 13.47 18.29 -3.73
CA SER A 192 14.56 17.30 -3.70
C SER A 192 15.16 17.10 -2.31
N GLN A 193 14.98 18.07 -1.40
CA GLN A 193 15.33 17.98 0.02
C GLN A 193 14.20 17.41 0.91
N GLY A 194 13.12 16.87 0.33
CA GLY A 194 12.04 16.22 1.07
C GLY A 194 11.07 17.18 1.77
N LYS A 195 11.16 18.49 1.53
CA LYS A 195 10.17 19.48 1.98
C LYS A 195 9.03 19.53 0.96
N LEU A 196 8.06 18.63 1.10
CA LEU A 196 6.97 18.46 0.13
C LEU A 196 5.90 19.55 0.26
N PHE A 197 5.25 19.86 -0.87
CA PHE A 197 3.92 20.47 -0.90
C PHE A 197 2.86 19.42 -0.57
N THR A 198 2.77 18.98 0.67
CA THR A 198 1.54 18.32 1.13
C THR A 198 0.59 19.43 1.58
N ARG A 199 -0.58 19.52 0.96
CA ARG A 199 -1.73 20.08 1.70
C ARG A 199 -1.82 19.25 2.97
N VAL A 200 -1.67 19.85 4.14
CA VAL A 200 -1.82 19.10 5.40
C VAL A 200 -3.25 18.62 5.44
N ARG A 201 -3.45 17.32 5.24
CA ARG A 201 -4.75 16.69 5.41
C ARG A 201 -5.04 16.64 6.91
N PRO A 202 -6.25 17.04 7.32
CA PRO A 202 -6.65 16.91 8.71
C PRO A 202 -6.50 15.45 9.16
N VAL A 203 -6.08 15.28 10.40
CA VAL A 203 -6.27 14.01 11.12
C VAL A 203 -7.77 13.74 11.16
N LEU A 204 -8.18 12.51 10.87
CA LEU A 204 -9.59 12.16 10.93
C LEU A 204 -10.04 12.12 12.38
N ASP A 205 -11.24 12.64 12.62
CA ASP A 205 -11.91 12.52 13.92
C ASP A 205 -12.62 11.17 13.99
N PHE A 206 -12.11 10.27 14.84
CA PHE A 206 -12.72 8.97 15.13
C PHE A 206 -13.59 9.01 16.39
N THR A 207 -13.83 10.18 16.98
CA THR A 207 -14.75 10.34 18.13
C THR A 207 -16.20 10.53 17.70
N SER A 208 -16.43 10.75 16.40
CA SER A 208 -17.75 10.93 15.79
C SER A 208 -17.97 9.90 14.67
N PRO A 209 -19.22 9.48 14.40
CA PRO A 209 -19.52 8.60 13.28
C PRO A 209 -19.03 9.17 11.93
N PRO A 210 -18.45 8.34 11.04
CA PRO A 210 -18.21 8.76 9.66
C PRO A 210 -19.55 8.99 8.93
N PRO A 211 -19.54 9.69 7.78
CA PRO A 211 -20.73 9.84 6.95
C PRO A 211 -21.35 8.49 6.55
N GLY A 212 -22.69 8.44 6.56
CA GLY A 212 -23.48 7.26 6.21
C GLY A 212 -23.91 6.42 7.42
N ASN A 213 -24.54 5.27 7.14
CA ASN A 213 -25.19 4.44 8.16
C ASN A 213 -24.37 3.21 8.60
N ASP A 214 -23.33 2.84 7.84
CA ASP A 214 -22.55 1.61 8.07
C ASP A 214 -21.32 1.88 8.97
N ALA A 215 -21.55 2.27 10.23
CA ALA A 215 -20.49 2.57 11.19
C ALA A 215 -20.48 1.56 12.34
N ALA A 216 -19.29 1.15 12.78
CA ALA A 216 -19.10 0.36 14.01
C ALA A 216 -18.44 1.22 15.10
N ILE A 217 -18.75 0.90 16.35
CA ILE A 217 -18.11 1.49 17.53
C ILE A 217 -17.15 0.45 18.10
N LEU A 218 -15.85 0.73 17.97
CA LEU A 218 -14.80 -0.07 18.60
C LEU A 218 -14.46 0.54 19.97
N ILE A 219 -14.42 -0.27 21.01
CA ILE A 219 -14.01 0.14 22.35
C ILE A 219 -12.54 -0.23 22.54
N VAL A 220 -11.68 0.77 22.67
CA VAL A 220 -10.23 0.60 22.88
C VAL A 220 -9.84 1.32 24.16
N GLU A 221 -9.33 0.58 25.15
CA GLU A 221 -9.04 1.11 26.49
C GLU A 221 -10.23 1.91 27.09
N GLY A 222 -11.45 1.38 26.91
CA GLY A 222 -12.68 2.01 27.39
C GLY A 222 -13.12 3.26 26.61
N LYS A 223 -12.39 3.67 25.56
CA LYS A 223 -12.74 4.82 24.71
C LYS A 223 -13.42 4.35 23.43
N LYS A 224 -14.44 5.09 23.01
CA LYS A 224 -15.18 4.85 21.76
C LYS A 224 -14.38 5.34 20.55
N VAL A 225 -14.29 4.48 19.54
CA VAL A 225 -13.67 4.75 18.24
C VAL A 225 -14.67 4.40 17.15
N HIS A 226 -15.17 5.42 16.45
CA HIS A 226 -16.12 5.27 15.36
C HIS A 226 -15.38 4.99 14.06
N VAL A 227 -15.76 3.92 13.37
CA VAL A 227 -15.12 3.50 12.11
C VAL A 227 -16.14 3.06 11.07
N GLY A 228 -15.79 3.22 9.79
CA GLY A 228 -16.60 2.73 8.67
C GLY A 228 -16.36 1.24 8.45
N THR A 229 -17.39 0.41 8.62
CA THR A 229 -17.25 -1.07 8.57
C THR A 229 -16.77 -1.55 7.21
N GLN A 230 -17.32 -0.98 6.13
CA GLN A 230 -16.93 -1.29 4.76
C GLN A 230 -15.45 -0.98 4.51
N PHE A 231 -14.99 0.16 5.02
CA PHE A 231 -13.63 0.61 4.82
C PHE A 231 -12.62 -0.29 5.56
N LEU A 232 -12.87 -0.66 6.81
CA LEU A 232 -11.97 -1.57 7.51
C LEU A 232 -12.01 -2.96 6.89
N ALA A 233 -13.19 -3.49 6.58
CA ALA A 233 -13.35 -4.82 6.02
C ALA A 233 -12.61 -4.99 4.70
N ILE A 234 -12.69 -4.00 3.81
CA ILE A 234 -12.02 -4.09 2.52
C ILE A 234 -10.48 -4.05 2.64
N HIS A 235 -9.96 -3.42 3.69
CA HIS A 235 -8.53 -3.33 3.96
C HIS A 235 -8.01 -4.41 4.91
N SER A 236 -8.88 -5.15 5.58
CA SER A 236 -8.54 -6.15 6.59
C SER A 236 -9.51 -7.34 6.58
N PRO A 237 -9.04 -8.53 6.19
CA PRO A 237 -9.76 -9.79 6.39
C PRO A 237 -10.20 -10.02 7.83
N TYR A 238 -9.42 -9.59 8.82
CA TYR A 238 -9.79 -9.68 10.23
C TYR A 238 -11.09 -8.91 10.51
N PHE A 239 -11.14 -7.63 10.10
CA PHE A 239 -12.33 -6.81 10.30
C PHE A 239 -13.48 -7.22 9.39
N ASN A 240 -13.19 -7.74 8.19
CA ASN A 240 -14.22 -8.32 7.33
C ASN A 240 -14.93 -9.49 8.01
N THR A 241 -14.16 -10.41 8.60
CA THR A 241 -14.71 -11.53 9.36
C THR A 241 -15.44 -11.06 10.62
N MET A 242 -14.91 -10.05 11.33
CA MET A 242 -15.53 -9.49 12.53
C MET A 242 -16.90 -8.85 12.24
N PHE A 243 -17.02 -8.07 11.17
CA PHE A 243 -18.25 -7.32 10.86
C PHE A 243 -19.26 -8.12 10.04
N TYR A 244 -18.80 -9.00 9.15
CA TYR A 244 -19.68 -9.68 8.18
C TYR A 244 -19.68 -11.19 8.29
N GLY A 245 -18.78 -11.79 9.07
CA GLY A 245 -18.77 -13.23 9.36
C GLY A 245 -19.85 -13.65 10.35
N ASP A 246 -19.98 -14.95 10.58
CA ASP A 246 -20.96 -15.55 11.49
C ASP A 246 -20.49 -15.56 12.96
N PHE A 247 -19.91 -14.46 13.41
CA PHE A 247 -19.42 -14.28 14.79
C PHE A 247 -20.43 -13.47 15.63
N ALA A 248 -20.35 -13.62 16.96
CA ALA A 248 -21.25 -12.94 17.89
C ALA A 248 -21.14 -11.41 17.81
N GLU A 249 -19.99 -10.90 17.38
CA GLU A 249 -19.65 -9.49 17.22
C GLU A 249 -20.47 -8.80 16.14
N LYS A 250 -20.95 -9.52 15.11
CA LYS A 250 -21.69 -8.96 13.98
C LYS A 250 -22.93 -8.15 14.39
N ASN A 251 -23.57 -8.54 15.49
CA ASN A 251 -24.80 -7.88 15.97
C ASN A 251 -24.57 -6.97 17.18
N LYS A 252 -23.31 -6.71 17.57
CA LYS A 252 -22.98 -5.83 18.69
C LYS A 252 -22.92 -4.38 18.22
N GLU A 253 -23.56 -3.49 18.97
CA GLU A 253 -23.43 -2.04 18.77
C GLU A 253 -22.01 -1.55 19.12
N GLU A 254 -21.38 -2.17 20.13
CA GLU A 254 -20.04 -1.85 20.61
C GLU A 254 -19.17 -3.12 20.66
N ILE A 255 -17.97 -3.04 20.08
CA ILE A 255 -17.04 -4.17 19.96
C ILE A 255 -15.74 -3.83 20.70
N GLU A 256 -15.43 -4.58 21.74
CA GLU A 256 -14.21 -4.38 22.53
C GLU A 256 -12.99 -4.96 21.81
N LEU A 257 -11.95 -4.13 21.64
CA LEU A 257 -10.64 -4.54 21.16
C LEU A 257 -9.67 -4.60 22.35
N ASN A 258 -9.42 -5.82 22.80
CA ASN A 258 -8.45 -6.10 23.85
C ASN A 258 -7.01 -6.05 23.30
N ASP A 259 -6.04 -5.84 24.19
CA ASP A 259 -4.59 -5.90 23.88
C ASP A 259 -4.09 -4.88 22.83
N VAL A 260 -4.78 -3.74 22.69
CA VAL A 260 -4.32 -2.60 21.89
C VAL A 260 -4.48 -1.30 22.66
N ARG A 261 -3.46 -0.43 22.59
CA ARG A 261 -3.50 0.90 23.18
C ARG A 261 -4.25 1.88 22.29
N TYR A 262 -5.05 2.76 22.89
CA TYR A 262 -5.88 3.71 22.16
C TYR A 262 -5.05 4.58 21.21
N GLU A 263 -3.96 5.18 21.71
CA GLU A 263 -3.15 6.09 20.89
C GLU A 263 -2.47 5.36 19.72
N GLU A 264 -2.08 4.10 19.90
CA GLU A 264 -1.44 3.27 18.86
C GLU A 264 -2.46 2.86 17.79
N PHE A 265 -3.70 2.53 18.20
CA PHE A 265 -4.78 2.21 17.27
C PHE A 265 -5.23 3.42 16.45
N ILE A 266 -5.37 4.59 17.08
CA ILE A 266 -5.69 5.84 16.37
C ILE A 266 -4.60 6.19 15.36
N GLU A 267 -3.33 5.94 15.67
CA GLU A 267 -2.25 6.15 14.70
C GLU A 267 -2.32 5.16 13.53
N LEU A 268 -2.64 3.90 13.80
CA LEU A 268 -2.88 2.89 12.76
C LEU A 268 -4.01 3.32 11.82
N LEU A 269 -5.14 3.75 12.38
CA LEU A 269 -6.28 4.24 11.59
C LEU A 269 -5.90 5.47 10.77
N ASN A 270 -5.14 6.42 11.32
CA ASN A 270 -4.67 7.57 10.55
C ASN A 270 -3.71 7.17 9.43
N ILE A 271 -2.92 6.11 9.58
CA ILE A 271 -2.06 5.61 8.49
C ILE A 271 -2.88 4.93 7.39
N LEU A 272 -3.91 4.17 7.79
CA LEU A 272 -4.80 3.41 6.92
C LEU A 272 -5.74 4.33 6.11
N TYR A 273 -6.43 5.23 6.81
CA TYR A 273 -7.35 6.17 6.19
C TYR A 273 -6.59 7.27 5.41
N PRO A 274 -7.28 8.04 4.55
CA PRO A 274 -6.68 9.05 3.67
C PRO A 274 -6.10 10.30 4.38
N SER A 275 -5.18 10.13 5.32
CA SER A 275 -4.46 11.21 6.00
C SER A 275 -3.01 11.32 5.52
N ASP A 276 -2.29 12.34 6.00
CA ASP A 276 -0.84 12.50 5.77
C ASP A 276 0.02 11.90 6.89
N LYS A 277 -0.55 11.06 7.77
CA LYS A 277 0.21 10.42 8.84
C LYS A 277 1.30 9.52 8.24
N LYS A 278 2.54 9.89 8.54
CA LYS A 278 3.75 9.15 8.12
C LYS A 278 4.14 8.14 9.19
N ILE A 279 4.70 7.03 8.73
CA ILE A 279 5.40 6.08 9.59
C ILE A 279 6.77 6.66 9.94
N THR A 280 7.17 6.53 11.19
CA THR A 280 8.46 6.99 11.75
C THR A 280 9.21 5.82 12.38
N VAL A 281 10.46 6.01 12.80
CA VAL A 281 11.24 4.96 13.50
C VAL A 281 10.60 4.55 14.82
N ASP A 282 9.90 5.47 15.48
CA ASP A 282 9.19 5.20 16.73
C ASP A 282 7.86 4.53 16.45
N SER A 283 7.10 5.05 15.48
CA SER A 283 5.77 4.50 15.19
C SER A 283 5.77 3.15 14.51
N VAL A 284 6.77 2.86 13.67
CA VAL A 284 6.89 1.55 12.99
C VAL A 284 6.95 0.38 13.98
N ARG A 285 7.41 0.62 15.22
CA ARG A 285 7.58 -0.43 16.24
C ARG A 285 6.26 -1.05 16.69
N TYR A 286 5.19 -0.23 16.77
CA TYR A 286 3.83 -0.66 17.12
C TYR A 286 2.90 -0.75 15.91
N ILE A 287 3.11 0.07 14.87
CA ILE A 287 2.29 0.00 13.66
C ILE A 287 2.47 -1.32 12.92
N LEU A 288 3.71 -1.80 12.77
CA LEU A 288 3.98 -3.06 12.07
C LEU A 288 3.28 -4.26 12.74
N PRO A 289 3.43 -4.52 14.05
CA PRO A 289 2.72 -5.64 14.68
C PRO A 289 1.20 -5.48 14.65
N LEU A 290 0.65 -4.27 14.84
CA LEU A 290 -0.80 -4.07 14.75
C LEU A 290 -1.32 -4.32 13.33
N ALA A 291 -0.59 -3.88 12.31
CA ALA A 291 -0.94 -4.13 10.91
C ALA A 291 -0.90 -5.62 10.57
N GLN A 292 0.06 -6.37 11.10
CA GLN A 292 0.11 -7.83 10.95
C GLN A 292 -1.02 -8.53 11.72
N TYR A 293 -1.28 -8.12 12.97
CA TYR A 293 -2.32 -8.68 13.82
C TYR A 293 -3.71 -8.52 13.22
N TYR A 294 -4.06 -7.29 12.83
CA TYR A 294 -5.33 -6.98 12.17
C TYR A 294 -5.31 -7.26 10.67
N ASN A 295 -4.27 -7.87 10.12
CA ASN A 295 -4.15 -8.20 8.69
C ASN A 295 -4.40 -7.00 7.73
N PHE A 296 -3.89 -5.82 8.06
CA PHE A 296 -3.81 -4.67 7.16
C PHE A 296 -2.58 -4.80 6.26
N GLN A 297 -2.70 -5.57 5.17
CA GLN A 297 -1.55 -5.88 4.30
C GLN A 297 -0.89 -4.62 3.72
N TRP A 298 -1.68 -3.66 3.24
CA TRP A 298 -1.12 -2.41 2.70
C TRP A 298 -0.32 -1.61 3.74
N VAL A 299 -0.78 -1.56 5.00
CA VAL A 299 -0.05 -0.89 6.08
C VAL A 299 1.23 -1.67 6.42
N THR A 300 1.17 -3.00 6.40
CA THR A 300 2.35 -3.87 6.58
C THR A 300 3.39 -3.58 5.49
N ASP A 301 2.99 -3.55 4.23
CA ASP A 301 3.89 -3.27 3.10
C ASP A 301 4.48 -1.86 3.19
N LYS A 302 3.67 -0.87 3.58
CA LYS A 302 4.10 0.51 3.81
C LYS A 302 5.12 0.61 4.95
N ALA A 303 4.91 -0.10 6.06
CA ALA A 303 5.84 -0.17 7.18
C ALA A 303 7.16 -0.84 6.80
N VAL A 304 7.11 -1.96 6.06
CA VAL A 304 8.29 -2.66 5.56
C VAL A 304 9.08 -1.79 4.58
N SER A 305 8.40 -1.12 3.65
CA SER A 305 9.01 -0.19 2.70
C SER A 305 9.69 0.99 3.40
N TYR A 306 9.06 1.53 4.46
CA TYR A 306 9.69 2.52 5.32
C TYR A 306 10.97 1.98 5.98
N LEU A 307 10.94 0.78 6.57
CA LEU A 307 12.13 0.15 7.16
C LEU A 307 13.25 -0.07 6.15
N LYS A 308 12.92 -0.48 4.91
CA LYS A 308 13.90 -0.66 3.83
C LYS A 308 14.58 0.68 3.50
N SER A 309 13.80 1.75 3.30
CA SER A 309 14.28 3.04 2.78
C SER A 309 14.83 4.02 3.83
N THR A 310 14.40 3.94 5.10
CA THR A 310 14.75 4.93 6.12
C THR A 310 16.25 4.93 6.46
N LYS A 311 16.83 6.12 6.62
CA LYS A 311 18.20 6.32 7.14
C LYS A 311 18.23 6.54 8.65
N ASP A 312 17.06 6.76 9.25
CA ASP A 312 16.90 7.11 10.66
C ASP A 312 16.98 5.86 11.56
N ALA A 313 16.98 4.65 10.96
CA ALA A 313 17.16 3.39 11.66
C ALA A 313 18.48 2.70 11.25
N SER A 314 19.24 2.24 12.24
CA SER A 314 20.48 1.48 12.00
C SER A 314 20.20 0.13 11.33
N LYS A 315 21.19 -0.44 10.63
CA LYS A 315 21.09 -1.80 10.06
C LYS A 315 20.79 -2.84 11.16
N ALA A 316 21.38 -2.68 12.35
CA ALA A 316 21.11 -3.54 13.50
C ALA A 316 19.63 -3.48 13.91
N THR A 317 19.07 -2.28 14.05
CA THR A 317 17.65 -2.07 14.35
C THR A 317 16.75 -2.73 13.31
N LYS A 318 17.07 -2.55 12.02
CA LYS A 318 16.30 -3.15 10.92
C LYS A 318 16.32 -4.68 10.97
N LEU A 319 17.48 -5.29 11.26
CA LEU A 319 17.59 -6.75 11.40
C LEU A 319 16.83 -7.27 12.62
N VAL A 320 16.88 -6.58 13.76
CA VAL A 320 16.11 -6.96 14.96
C VAL A 320 14.61 -6.94 14.65
N MET A 321 14.13 -5.89 13.99
CA MET A 321 12.73 -5.82 13.56
C MET A 321 12.37 -6.91 12.55
N ALA A 322 13.26 -7.16 11.58
CA ALA A 322 13.03 -8.17 10.57
C ALA A 322 12.92 -9.57 11.18
N ASN A 323 13.81 -9.91 12.10
CA ASN A 323 13.77 -11.19 12.81
C ASN A 323 12.53 -11.30 13.70
N LYS A 324 12.23 -10.26 14.50
CA LYS A 324 11.08 -10.22 15.42
C LYS A 324 9.74 -10.44 14.69
N TYR A 325 9.58 -9.85 13.52
CA TYR A 325 8.31 -9.85 12.77
C TYR A 325 8.33 -10.73 11.51
N GLY A 326 9.35 -11.59 11.36
CA GLY A 326 9.44 -12.57 10.26
C GLY A 326 9.63 -11.96 8.86
N LEU A 327 10.21 -10.76 8.75
CA LEU A 327 10.40 -10.04 7.49
C LEU A 327 11.64 -10.52 6.71
N LYS A 328 11.58 -11.74 6.17
CA LYS A 328 12.71 -12.41 5.50
C LYS A 328 13.37 -11.58 4.39
N GLU A 329 12.58 -10.86 3.60
CA GLU A 329 13.12 -10.02 2.53
C GLU A 329 13.93 -8.84 3.08
N LEU A 330 13.42 -8.15 4.11
CA LEU A 330 14.14 -7.06 4.77
C LEU A 330 15.41 -7.59 5.44
N GLU A 331 15.34 -8.76 6.07
CA GLU A 331 16.50 -9.43 6.67
C GLU A 331 17.60 -9.68 5.62
N LEU A 332 17.24 -10.33 4.50
CA LEU A 332 18.17 -10.61 3.40
C LEU A 332 18.78 -9.33 2.82
N GLU A 333 17.96 -8.33 2.50
CA GLU A 333 18.42 -7.05 1.94
C GLU A 333 19.40 -6.35 2.88
N VAL A 334 19.09 -6.29 4.18
CA VAL A 334 19.97 -5.63 5.16
C VAL A 334 21.26 -6.43 5.35
N MET A 335 21.22 -7.76 5.36
CA MET A 335 22.42 -8.60 5.42
C MET A 335 23.36 -8.36 4.23
N LEU A 336 22.82 -8.24 3.02
CA LEU A 336 23.61 -7.93 1.81
C LEU A 336 24.28 -6.55 1.86
N MET A 337 23.73 -5.62 2.64
CA MET A 337 24.29 -4.28 2.84
C MET A 337 25.33 -4.19 3.97
N LEU A 338 25.56 -5.26 4.74
CA LEU A 338 26.54 -5.27 5.83
C LEU A 338 27.97 -5.39 5.30
N ASN A 339 28.90 -4.64 5.90
CA ASN A 339 30.32 -4.83 5.69
C ASN A 339 30.98 -5.66 6.82
N GLY A 340 32.21 -6.13 6.58
CA GLY A 340 32.93 -7.00 7.52
C GLY A 340 33.19 -6.40 8.92
N ARG A 341 33.18 -5.07 9.08
CA ARG A 341 33.27 -4.42 10.41
C ARG A 341 31.93 -4.47 11.12
N GLU A 342 30.85 -4.09 10.43
CA GLU A 342 29.48 -4.12 10.97
C GLU A 342 29.08 -5.54 11.41
N ILE A 343 29.47 -6.58 10.68
CA ILE A 343 29.23 -7.98 11.06
C ILE A 343 29.94 -8.33 12.37
N LYS A 344 31.19 -7.89 12.55
CA LYS A 344 31.95 -8.14 13.78
C LYS A 344 31.32 -7.44 14.98
N ASP A 345 30.84 -6.22 14.79
CA ASP A 345 30.19 -5.44 15.86
C ASP A 345 28.82 -6.03 16.23
N LEU A 346 28.03 -6.49 15.24
CA LEU A 346 26.78 -7.21 15.48
C LEU A 346 27.00 -8.50 16.28
N LYS A 347 28.01 -9.30 15.94
CA LYS A 347 28.36 -10.53 16.69
C LYS A 347 28.74 -10.25 18.14
N LYS A 348 29.42 -9.12 18.41
CA LYS A 348 29.77 -8.71 19.77
C LYS A 348 28.57 -8.22 20.58
N SER A 349 27.57 -7.63 19.92
CA SER A 349 26.39 -7.05 20.59
C SER A 349 25.43 -8.06 21.23
N GLY A 350 25.63 -9.37 21.00
CA GLY A 350 24.80 -10.43 21.59
C GLY A 350 23.35 -10.52 21.06
N ASN A 351 22.93 -9.57 20.21
CA ASN A 351 21.56 -9.49 19.68
C ASN A 351 21.24 -10.49 18.55
N PHE A 352 22.24 -11.26 18.08
CA PHE A 352 22.07 -12.30 17.08
C PHE A 352 22.72 -13.58 17.59
N LYS A 353 21.91 -14.56 18.03
CA LYS A 353 22.40 -15.90 18.34
C LYS A 353 22.67 -16.64 17.03
N GLU A 354 23.86 -17.22 16.90
CA GLU A 354 24.21 -18.10 15.78
C GLU A 354 23.23 -19.28 15.73
N GLY A 355 22.48 -19.42 14.63
CA GLY A 355 21.47 -20.49 14.47
C GLY A 355 20.38 -20.29 13.42
N THR A 356 20.25 -19.11 12.80
CA THR A 356 19.29 -18.85 11.71
C THR A 356 20.00 -18.72 10.36
N VAL A 357 20.63 -19.80 9.89
CA VAL A 357 21.13 -19.92 8.51
C VAL A 357 20.71 -21.27 7.96
#